data_AF-A0A1G3A8Q3-F1
#
_entry.id   AF-A0A1G3A8Q3-F1
#
_cell.length_a   1.000
_cell.length_b   1.000
_cell.length_c   1.000
_cell.angle_alpha   90.00
_cell.angle_beta   90.00
_cell.angle_gamma   90.00
#
_symmetry.space_group_name_H-M   'P 1'
#
loop_
_entity.id
_entity.type
_entity.pdbx_description
1 polymer ?
#
loop_
_entity_poly.entity_id
_entity_poly.type
_entity_poly.pdbx_seq_one_letter_code
_entity_poly.pdbx_strand_id
1 'polypeptide(L)'
;MSTDGGPTTSGEQTRLIGQLQNLLEKQLQLARQGDATSERFGALMGKAGSLLEEMARTGIADLADVQRHREELRRRYESVCLIVAAQKAHVSRELRQIRRGRNILGTYRRNIRP
;
A
#
# COMPACT_ATOMS: atom_id res chain seq x y z
N MET A 1 -50.05 -7.83 2.59
CA MET A 1 -49.23 -8.99 3.00
C MET A 1 -48.00 -9.01 2.10
N SER A 2 -46.81 -9.06 2.72
CA SER A 2 -45.45 -9.32 2.19
C SER A 2 -44.81 -8.21 1.31
N THR A 3 -44.01 -7.27 1.86
CA THR A 3 -42.53 -7.25 2.13
C THR A 3 -41.68 -7.47 0.88
N ASP A 4 -40.53 -6.84 0.60
CA ASP A 4 -39.64 -5.79 1.11
C ASP A 4 -38.42 -5.85 0.14
N GLY A 5 -37.72 -4.75 -0.17
CA GLY A 5 -36.50 -4.76 -0.99
C GLY A 5 -36.35 -3.58 -1.96
N GLY A 6 -35.40 -2.65 -1.81
CA GLY A 6 -34.34 -2.58 -0.80
C GLY A 6 -33.64 -1.21 -0.76
N PRO A 7 -33.22 -0.75 0.43
CA PRO A 7 -32.24 0.31 0.61
C PRO A 7 -30.85 -0.18 1.05
N THR A 8 -30.54 -1.48 0.94
CA THR A 8 -29.31 -2.08 1.52
C THR A 8 -28.02 -1.78 0.75
N THR A 9 -28.07 -1.54 -0.56
CA THR A 9 -26.89 -1.41 -1.42
C THR A 9 -26.07 -0.13 -1.16
N SER A 10 -26.71 1.03 -1.01
CA SER A 10 -26.00 2.32 -0.88
C SER A 10 -25.25 2.48 0.47
N GLY A 11 -25.81 1.95 1.56
CA GLY A 11 -25.16 1.97 2.87
C GLY A 11 -23.93 1.07 2.95
N GLU A 12 -24.01 -0.11 2.34
CA GLU A 12 -22.90 -1.07 2.27
C GLU A 12 -21.75 -0.54 1.41
N GLN A 13 -22.06 0.14 0.30
CA GLN A 13 -21.07 0.79 -0.56
C GLN A 13 -20.31 1.89 0.16
N THR A 14 -21.02 2.78 0.86
CA THR A 14 -20.41 3.88 1.63
C THR A 14 -19.47 3.32 2.70
N ARG A 15 -19.87 2.20 3.34
CA ARG A 15 -19.04 1.50 4.32
C ARG A 15 -17.77 0.91 3.70
N LEU A 16 -17.87 0.22 2.56
CA LEU A 16 -16.72 -0.38 1.88
C LEU A 16 -15.72 0.69 1.40
N ILE A 17 -16.20 1.77 0.79
CA ILE A 17 -15.37 2.92 0.39
C ILE A 17 -14.66 3.53 1.61
N GLY A 18 -15.38 3.76 2.70
CA GLY A 18 -14.81 4.30 3.94
C GLY A 18 -13.75 3.37 4.56
N GLN A 19 -13.97 2.06 4.51
CA GLN A 19 -12.99 1.07 4.95
C GLN A 19 -11.72 1.10 4.09
N LEU A 20 -11.85 1.18 2.76
CA LEU A 20 -10.71 1.25 1.86
C LEU A 20 -9.90 2.54 2.05
N GLN A 21 -10.58 3.68 2.22
CA GLN A 21 -9.92 4.96 2.51
C GLN A 21 -9.11 4.90 3.82
N ASN A 22 -9.68 4.32 4.88
CA ASN A 22 -9.01 4.17 6.17
C ASN A 22 -7.77 3.24 6.07
N LEU A 23 -7.87 2.15 5.29
CA LEU A 23 -6.75 1.27 5.03
C LEU A 23 -5.61 1.98 4.28
N LEU A 24 -5.94 2.74 3.23
CA LEU A 24 -4.95 3.52 2.47
C LEU A 24 -4.31 4.62 3.31
N GLU A 25 -5.06 5.28 4.19
CA GLU A 25 -4.54 6.31 5.07
C GLU A 25 -3.56 5.74 6.11
N LYS A 26 -3.88 4.58 6.69
CA LYS A 26 -2.97 3.85 7.57
C LYS A 26 -1.71 3.38 6.84
N GLN A 27 -1.83 2.90 5.60
CA GLN A 27 -0.68 2.56 4.77
C GLN A 27 0.17 3.80 4.50
N LEU A 28 -0.43 4.94 4.16
CA LEU A 28 0.28 6.21 3.93
C LEU A 28 1.03 6.66 5.19
N GLN A 29 0.43 6.52 6.37
CA GLN A 29 1.07 6.88 7.63
C GLN A 29 2.28 6.00 7.93
N LEU A 30 2.15 4.67 7.79
CA LEU A 30 3.27 3.74 7.97
C LEU A 30 4.38 3.97 6.92
N ALA A 31 3.98 4.21 5.67
CA ALA A 31 4.92 4.53 4.61
C ALA A 31 5.68 5.82 4.94
N ARG A 32 5.04 6.88 5.42
CA ARG A 32 5.73 8.11 5.85
C ARG A 32 6.68 7.90 7.02
N GLN A 33 6.41 6.92 7.89
CA GLN A 33 7.24 6.59 9.04
C GLN A 33 8.45 5.71 8.69
N GLY A 34 8.60 5.27 7.44
CA GLY A 34 9.67 4.33 7.06
C GLY A 34 9.29 2.85 7.19
N ASP A 35 8.09 2.56 7.67
CA ASP A 35 7.63 1.20 8.02
C ASP A 35 6.96 0.47 6.85
N ALA A 36 7.25 0.85 5.61
CA ALA A 36 6.69 0.22 4.41
C ALA A 36 7.12 -1.24 4.21
N THR A 37 8.19 -1.69 4.88
CA THR A 37 8.65 -3.09 4.85
C THR A 37 8.13 -3.91 6.03
N SER A 38 7.35 -3.31 6.94
CA SER A 38 6.81 -4.00 8.11
C SER A 38 5.73 -5.02 7.73
N GLU A 39 5.60 -6.11 8.51
CA GLU A 39 4.48 -7.06 8.37
C GLU A 39 3.12 -6.36 8.49
N ARG A 40 3.04 -5.32 9.34
CA ARG A 40 1.84 -4.51 9.50
C ARG A 40 1.43 -3.81 8.20
N PHE A 41 2.39 -3.27 7.45
CA PHE A 41 2.14 -2.68 6.15
C PHE A 41 1.68 -3.74 5.14
N GLY A 42 2.33 -4.91 5.11
CA GLY A 42 1.92 -6.04 4.28
C GLY A 42 0.51 -6.54 4.58
N ALA A 43 0.13 -6.64 5.86
CA ALA A 43 -1.21 -7.04 6.28
C ALA A 43 -2.28 -6.03 5.86
N LEU A 44 -1.98 -4.73 5.90
CA LEU A 44 -2.89 -3.69 5.39
C LEU A 44 -3.04 -3.76 3.87
N MET A 45 -1.96 -4.04 3.14
CA MET A 45 -1.99 -4.26 1.68
C MET A 45 -2.88 -5.46 1.32
N GLY A 46 -2.70 -6.59 2.01
CA GLY A 46 -3.53 -7.77 1.83
C GLY A 46 -5.02 -7.49 2.08
N LYS A 47 -5.34 -6.81 3.20
CA LYS A 47 -6.72 -6.42 3.52
C LYS A 47 -7.34 -5.49 2.48
N ALA A 48 -6.59 -4.51 1.97
CA ALA A 48 -7.06 -3.63 0.92
C ALA A 48 -7.31 -4.39 -0.39
N GLY A 49 -6.46 -5.36 -0.72
CA GLY A 49 -6.62 -6.23 -1.88
C GLY A 49 -7.89 -7.09 -1.80
N SER A 50 -8.11 -7.79 -0.68
CA SER A 50 -9.32 -8.59 -0.48
C SER A 50 -10.60 -7.76 -0.55
N LEU A 51 -10.57 -6.54 -0.01
CA LEU A 51 -11.72 -5.64 -0.03
C LEU A 51 -12.02 -5.13 -1.46
N LEU A 52 -10.99 -4.86 -2.26
CA LEU A 52 -11.16 -4.52 -3.68
C LEU A 52 -11.71 -5.69 -4.50
N GLU A 53 -11.26 -6.91 -4.24
CA GLU A 53 -11.82 -8.11 -4.88
C GLU A 53 -13.30 -8.31 -4.52
N GLU A 54 -13.68 -8.08 -3.27
CA GLU A 54 -15.06 -8.16 -2.81
C GLU A 54 -15.94 -7.10 -3.50
N MET A 55 -15.45 -5.85 -3.61
CA MET A 55 -16.13 -4.78 -4.33
C MET A 55 -16.28 -5.09 -5.83
N ALA A 56 -15.28 -5.75 -6.43
CA ALA A 56 -15.34 -6.17 -7.83
C ALA A 56 -16.36 -7.30 -8.06
N ARG A 57 -16.37 -8.32 -7.18
CA ARG A 57 -17.32 -9.45 -7.25
C ARG A 57 -18.76 -9.02 -7.06
N THR A 58 -19.00 -8.02 -6.22
CA THR A 58 -20.35 -7.51 -5.91
C THR A 58 -20.87 -6.48 -6.92
N GLY A 59 -20.08 -6.12 -7.94
CA GLY A 59 -20.44 -5.10 -8.94
C GLY A 59 -20.54 -3.68 -8.36
N ILE A 60 -20.12 -3.50 -7.10
CA ILE A 60 -20.15 -2.22 -6.39
C ILE A 60 -19.17 -1.22 -7.04
N ALA A 61 -18.07 -1.72 -7.61
CA ALA A 61 -17.04 -0.91 -8.24
C ALA A 61 -17.54 0.00 -9.40
N ASP A 62 -18.63 -0.37 -10.07
CA ASP A 62 -19.18 0.37 -11.22
C ASP A 62 -20.24 1.40 -10.85
N LEU A 63 -20.57 1.53 -9.57
CA LEU A 63 -21.62 2.46 -9.12
C LEU A 63 -21.13 3.91 -9.07
N ALA A 64 -22.02 4.84 -9.40
CA ALA A 64 -21.71 6.26 -9.54
C ALA A 64 -21.08 6.89 -8.29
N ASP A 65 -21.42 6.41 -7.09
CA ASP A 65 -20.83 6.88 -5.83
C ASP A 65 -19.38 6.41 -5.64
N VAL A 66 -19.04 5.19 -6.10
CA VAL A 66 -17.65 4.72 -6.14
C VAL A 66 -16.85 5.55 -7.14
N GLN A 67 -17.44 5.90 -8.29
CA GLN A 67 -16.77 6.74 -9.28
C GLN A 67 -16.44 8.15 -8.75
N ARG A 68 -17.29 8.75 -7.91
CA ARG A 68 -16.99 10.03 -7.24
C ARG A 68 -15.80 9.94 -6.31
N HIS A 69 -15.65 8.82 -5.61
CA HIS A 69 -14.54 8.62 -4.66
C HIS A 69 -13.27 8.05 -5.31
N ARG A 70 -13.38 7.52 -6.53
CA ARG A 70 -12.30 6.86 -7.26
C ARG A 70 -11.08 7.74 -7.46
N GLU A 71 -11.28 9.01 -7.77
CA GLU A 71 -10.18 9.96 -7.99
C GLU A 71 -9.34 10.16 -6.72
N GLU A 72 -10.00 10.31 -5.57
CA GLU A 72 -9.34 10.47 -4.27
C GLU A 72 -8.62 9.17 -3.85
N LEU A 73 -9.27 8.03 -4.04
CA LEU A 73 -8.69 6.70 -3.82
C LEU A 73 -7.44 6.48 -4.68
N ARG A 74 -7.50 6.84 -5.95
CA ARG A 74 -6.38 6.75 -6.89
C ARG A 74 -5.21 7.62 -6.43
N ARG A 75 -5.45 8.90 -6.07
CA ARG A 75 -4.40 9.80 -5.58
C ARG A 75 -3.70 9.27 -4.34
N ARG A 76 -4.47 8.71 -3.38
CA ARG A 76 -3.91 8.11 -2.16
C ARG A 76 -3.06 6.88 -2.49
N TYR A 77 -3.55 6.01 -3.38
CA TYR A 77 -2.80 4.84 -3.82
C TYR A 77 -1.50 5.22 -4.55
N GLU A 78 -1.56 6.15 -5.50
CA GLU A 78 -0.39 6.69 -6.20
C GLU A 78 0.64 7.28 -5.21
N SER A 79 0.17 8.00 -4.19
CA SER A 79 1.02 8.55 -3.14
C SER A 79 1.73 7.46 -2.34
N VAL A 80 1.02 6.40 -1.95
CA VAL A 80 1.62 5.23 -1.27
C VAL A 80 2.68 4.60 -2.18
N CYS A 81 2.37 4.35 -3.45
CA CYS A 81 3.32 3.77 -4.41
C CYS A 81 4.59 4.62 -4.56
N LEU A 82 4.46 5.94 -4.65
CA LEU A 82 5.60 6.85 -4.77
C LEU A 82 6.51 6.81 -3.53
N ILE A 83 5.93 6.82 -2.33
CA ILE A 83 6.70 6.77 -1.08
C ILE A 83 7.43 5.43 -0.97
N VAL A 84 6.74 4.33 -1.22
CA VAL A 84 7.33 2.98 -1.18
C VAL A 84 8.46 2.85 -2.21
N ALA A 85 8.27 3.38 -3.42
CA ALA A 85 9.31 3.37 -4.46
C ALA A 85 10.53 4.19 -4.05
N ALA A 86 10.34 5.38 -3.47
CA ALA A 86 11.43 6.21 -2.98
C ALA A 86 12.23 5.51 -1.86
N GLN A 87 11.54 4.84 -0.93
CA GLN A 87 12.17 4.07 0.14
C GLN A 87 12.98 2.89 -0.40
N LYS A 88 12.41 2.13 -1.34
CA LYS A 88 13.13 1.04 -2.02
C LYS A 88 14.40 1.55 -2.71
N ALA A 89 14.34 2.71 -3.37
CA ALA A 89 15.49 3.32 -4.03
C ALA A 89 16.56 3.80 -3.03
N HIS A 90 16.15 4.26 -1.84
CA HIS A 90 17.06 4.65 -0.77
C HIS A 90 17.80 3.44 -0.18
N VAL A 91 17.08 2.41 0.26
CA VAL A 91 17.68 1.16 0.80
C VAL A 91 18.62 0.51 -0.22
N SER A 92 18.24 0.52 -1.50
CA SER A 92 19.09 -0.03 -2.58
C SER A 92 20.38 0.77 -2.81
N ARG A 93 20.40 2.07 -2.49
CA ARG A 93 21.61 2.89 -2.52
C ARG A 93 22.51 2.58 -1.32
N GLU A 94 21.95 2.51 -0.13
CA GLU A 94 22.71 2.19 1.09
C GLU A 94 23.35 0.80 1.01
N LEU A 95 22.61 -0.22 0.56
CA LEU A 95 23.17 -1.56 0.34
C LEU A 95 24.34 -1.55 -0.66
N ARG A 96 24.26 -0.74 -1.72
CA ARG A 96 25.37 -0.57 -2.67
C ARG A 96 26.58 0.07 -2.02
N GLN A 97 26.38 1.08 -1.17
CA GLN A 97 27.47 1.70 -0.42
C GLN A 97 28.13 0.71 0.55
N ILE A 98 27.34 -0.05 1.33
CA ILE A 98 27.85 -1.08 2.24
C ILE A 98 28.66 -2.14 1.47
N ARG A 99 28.16 -2.63 0.34
CA ARG A 99 28.88 -3.61 -0.49
C ARG A 99 30.20 -3.06 -1.02
N ARG A 100 30.23 -1.79 -1.46
CA ARG A 100 31.46 -1.12 -1.91
C ARG A 100 32.46 -0.99 -0.76
N GLY A 101 32.02 -0.51 0.40
CA GLY A 101 32.87 -0.40 1.59
C GLY A 101 33.46 -1.76 2.00
N ARG A 102 32.65 -2.82 2.02
CA ARG A 102 33.09 -4.18 2.29
C ARG A 102 34.15 -4.66 1.30
N ASN A 103 33.96 -4.38 0.00
CA ASN A 103 34.93 -4.76 -1.02
C ASN A 103 36.26 -4.03 -0.83
N ILE A 104 36.22 -2.72 -0.56
CA ILE A 104 37.43 -1.91 -0.29
C ILE A 104 38.19 -2.47 0.92
N LEU A 105 37.51 -2.69 2.05
CA LEU A 105 38.11 -3.29 3.24
C LEU A 105 38.68 -4.69 2.96
N GLY A 106 37.99 -5.49 2.15
CA GLY A 106 38.46 -6.81 1.71
C GLY A 106 39.72 -6.75 0.83
N THR A 107 39.89 -5.68 0.05
CA THR A 107 41.12 -5.42 -0.72
C THR A 107 42.26 -5.02 0.21
N TYR A 108 42.03 -4.09 1.14
CA TYR A 108 43.03 -3.69 2.14
C TYR A 108 43.50 -4.89 2.97
N ARG A 109 42.58 -5.71 3.46
CA ARG A 109 42.90 -6.91 4.25
C ARG A 109 43.76 -7.92 3.49
N ARG A 110 43.56 -8.04 2.17
CA ARG A 110 44.37 -8.91 1.30
C ARG A 110 45.76 -8.35 1.01
N ASN A 111 45.91 -7.03 0.97
CA ASN A 111 47.20 -6.40 0.69
C ASN A 111 48.12 -6.30 1.93
N ILE A 112 47.56 -6.45 3.14
CA ILE A 112 48.31 -6.34 4.42
C ILE A 112 48.76 -7.73 4.94
N ARG A 113 48.19 -8.82 4.43
CA ARG A 113 48.61 -10.18 4.78
C ARG A 113 49.32 -10.78 3.55
N PRO A 114 50.67 -10.79 3.50
CA PRO A 114 51.42 -11.39 2.40
C PRO A 114 51.17 -12.89 2.30
#